data_AF-A0A1Z9L5S5-F1
#
_entry.id   AF-A0A1Z9L5S5-F1
#
_cell.length_a   1.000
_cell.length_b   1.000
_cell.length_c   1.000
_cell.angle_alpha   90.00
_cell.angle_beta   90.00
_cell.angle_gamma   90.00
#
_symmetry.space_group_name_H-M   'P 1'
#
loop_
_entity.id
_entity.type
_entity.pdbx_description
1 polymer ?
#
loop_
_entity_poly.entity_id
_entity_poly.type
_entity_poly.pdbx_seq_one_letter_code
_entity_poly.pdbx_strand_id
1 'polypeptide(L)' 'MKSNNWYLAMIISIFIAVLAFVFGTNLFNYESTHQARQVGIFIGLWAPTFGALGIRAQLLESSRPQIYDN' A
#
# COMPACT_ATOMS: atom_id res chain seq x y z
N MET A 1 0.65 3.18 15.00
CA MET A 1 -0.07 2.22 14.13
C MET A 1 0.69 0.90 14.17
N LYS A 2 0.01 -0.23 14.38
CA LYS A 2 0.65 -1.57 14.38
C LYS A 2 1.23 -1.89 13.00
N SER A 3 2.28 -2.71 12.93
CA SER A 3 2.90 -3.09 11.63
C SER A 3 1.88 -3.72 10.67
N ASN A 4 0.91 -4.47 11.21
CA ASN A 4 -0.17 -5.08 10.44
C ASN A 4 -0.98 -4.06 9.61
N ASN A 5 -1.17 -2.83 10.11
CA ASN A 5 -1.90 -1.79 9.39
C ASN A 5 -1.11 -1.25 8.18
N TRP A 6 0.22 -1.28 8.24
CA TRP A 6 1.08 -0.86 7.13
C TRP A 6 1.12 -1.91 6.02
N TYR A 7 1.17 -3.19 6.38
CA TYR A 7 1.02 -4.28 5.41
C TYR A 7 -0.37 -4.28 4.76
N LEU A 8 -1.42 -3.99 5.54
CA LEU A 8 -2.77 -3.81 4.97
C LEU A 8 -2.81 -2.64 3.97
N ALA A 9 -2.19 -1.50 4.30
CA ALA A 9 -2.08 -0.36 3.38
C ALA A 9 -1.29 -0.70 2.09
N MET A 10 -0.24 -1.51 2.19
CA MET A 10 0.48 -2.04 1.03
C MET A 10 -0.43 -2.89 0.14
N ILE A 11 -1.19 -3.83 0.72
CA ILE A 11 -2.11 -4.70 -0.02
C ILE A 11 -3.20 -3.86 -0.72
N ILE A 12 -3.76 -2.87 -0.03
CA ILE A 12 -4.78 -1.98 -0.60
C ILE A 12 -4.19 -1.15 -1.74
N SER A 13 -2.97 -0.63 -1.60
CA SER A 13 -2.27 0.10 -2.66
C SER A 13 -2.07 -0.75 -3.92
N ILE A 14 -1.66 -2.02 -3.77
CA ILE A 14 -1.53 -2.95 -4.89
C ILE A 14 -2.90 -3.21 -5.54
N PHE A 15 -3.93 -3.45 -4.73
CA PHE A 15 -5.28 -3.72 -5.22
C PHE A 15 -5.84 -2.54 -6.03
N ILE A 16 -5.66 -1.31 -5.53
CA ILE A 16 -6.09 -0.09 -6.24
C ILE A 16 -5.27 0.12 -7.52
N ALA A 17 -3.96 -0.16 -7.51
CA ALA A 17 -3.13 -0.07 -8.71
C ALA A 17 -3.61 -1.01 -9.82
N VAL A 18 -3.98 -2.26 -9.46
CA VAL A 18 -4.53 -3.24 -10.39
C VAL A 18 -5.91 -2.81 -10.90
N LEU A 19 -6.79 -2.30 -10.03
CA LEU A 19 -8.09 -1.77 -10.43
C LEU A 19 -7.96 -0.58 -11.40
N ALA A 20 -7.06 0.36 -11.12
CA ALA A 20 -6.79 1.48 -12.01
C ALA A 20 -6.20 1.04 -13.36
N PHE A 21 -5.38 -0.01 -13.38
CA PHE A 21 -4.77 -0.52 -14.61
C PHE A 21 -5.75 -1.32 -15.48
N VAL A 22 -6.56 -2.20 -14.87
CA VAL A 22 -7.46 -3.12 -15.58
C VAL A 22 -8.81 -2.48 -15.85
N PHE A 23 -9.32 -1.69 -14.90
CA PHE A 23 -10.66 -1.11 -14.97
C PHE A 23 -10.64 0.43 -15.04
N GLY A 24 -9.49 1.09 -15.15
CA GLY A 24 -9.41 2.56 -15.13
C GLY A 24 -10.31 3.26 -16.15
N THR A 25 -10.49 2.68 -17.34
CA THR A 25 -11.40 3.23 -18.36
C THR A 25 -12.87 3.01 -18.04
N ASN A 26 -13.22 1.93 -17.31
CA ASN A 26 -14.61 1.58 -16.99
C ASN A 26 -15.09 2.11 -15.62
N LEU A 27 -14.21 2.13 -14.61
CA LEU A 27 -14.53 2.50 -13.22
C LEU A 27 -14.26 3.97 -12.91
N PHE A 28 -13.26 4.58 -13.55
CA PHE A 28 -12.83 5.96 -13.25
C PHE A 28 -13.08 6.94 -14.41
N ASN A 29 -13.68 6.46 -15.51
CA ASN A 29 -14.01 7.25 -16.70
C ASN A 29 -12.83 8.10 -17.22
N TYR A 30 -11.62 7.54 -17.17
CA TYR A 30 -10.44 8.23 -17.71
C TYR A 30 -10.53 8.31 -19.24
N GLU A 31 -10.34 9.52 -19.77
CA GLU A 31 -10.45 9.85 -21.21
C GLU A 31 -9.51 9.03 -22.11
N SER A 32 -8.41 8.53 -21.53
CA SER A 32 -7.43 7.71 -22.25
C SER A 32 -6.90 6.56 -21.41
N THR A 33 -6.66 5.42 -22.07
CA THR A 33 -5.97 4.25 -21.49
C THR A 33 -4.56 4.60 -20.99
N HIS A 34 -3.92 5.60 -21.58
CA HIS A 34 -2.62 6.12 -21.14
C HIS A 34 -2.69 6.76 -19.75
N GLN A 35 -3.71 7.57 -19.48
CA GLN A 35 -3.88 8.24 -18.19
C GLN A 35 -4.20 7.24 -17.07
N ALA A 36 -5.11 6.30 -17.32
CA ALA A 36 -5.43 5.21 -16.39
C ALA A 36 -4.17 4.39 -16.02
N ARG A 37 -3.34 4.07 -17.01
CA ARG A 37 -2.09 3.34 -16.81
C ARG A 37 -1.06 4.14 -15.98
N GLN A 38 -0.91 5.43 -16.22
CA GLN A 38 0.01 6.28 -15.45
C GLN A 38 -0.40 6.37 -13.97
N VAL A 39 -1.71 6.53 -13.70
CA VAL A 39 -2.24 6.57 -12.33
C VAL A 39 -2.06 5.22 -11.64
N GLY A 40 -2.34 4.11 -12.33
CA GLY A 40 -2.12 2.77 -11.79
C GLY A 40 -0.65 2.50 -11.44
N ILE A 41 0.28 2.89 -12.31
CA ILE A 41 1.73 2.78 -12.04
C ILE A 41 2.14 3.65 -10.86
N PHE A 42 1.66 4.89 -10.80
CA PHE A 42 1.94 5.80 -9.69
C PHE A 42 1.47 5.20 -8.36
N ILE A 43 0.25 4.69 -8.28
CA ILE A 43 -0.31 4.07 -7.07
C ILE A 43 0.45 2.79 -6.72
N GLY A 44 0.83 1.97 -7.70
CA GLY A 44 1.59 0.75 -7.49
C GLY A 44 3.01 1.01 -6.95
N LEU A 45 3.63 2.13 -7.35
CA LEU A 45 4.95 2.55 -6.84
C LEU A 45 4.95 2.92 -5.35
N TRP A 46 3.77 3.14 -4.74
CA TRP A 46 3.68 3.36 -3.29
C TRP A 46 3.71 2.05 -2.48
N ALA A 47 3.44 0.89 -3.09
CA ALA A 47 3.45 -0.39 -2.38
C ALA A 47 4.82 -0.72 -1.74
N PRO A 48 5.97 -0.56 -2.42
CA PRO A 48 7.29 -0.71 -1.80
C PRO A 48 7.50 0.23 -0.59
N THR A 49 7.03 1.47 -0.68
CA THR A 49 7.12 2.46 0.41
C THR A 49 6.32 2.00 1.64
N PHE A 50 5.08 1.53 1.44
CA PHE A 50 4.27 0.99 2.52
C PHE A 50 4.87 -0.30 3.11
N GLY A 51 5.47 -1.15 2.28
CA GLY A 51 6.21 -2.33 2.73
C GLY A 51 7.40 -1.97 3.63
N ALA A 52 8.21 -1.00 3.22
CA ALA A 52 9.35 -0.52 4.00
C ALA A 52 8.92 0.10 5.34
N LEU A 53 7.83 0.87 5.34
CA LEU A 53 7.24 1.41 6.57
C LEU A 53 6.67 0.31 7.48
N GLY A 54 6.10 -0.75 6.90
CA GLY A 54 5.65 -1.93 7.64
C GLY A 54 6.79 -2.68 8.31
N ILE A 55 7.89 -2.91 7.59
CA ILE A 55 9.12 -3.52 8.15
C ILE A 55 9.66 -2.66 9.28
N ARG A 56 9.78 -1.35 9.09
CA ARG A 56 10.22 -0.42 10.15
C ARG A 56 9.30 -0.48 11.37
N ALA A 57 7.98 -0.49 11.17
CA ALA A 57 7.02 -0.59 12.25
C ALA A 57 7.12 -1.94 12.99
N GLN A 58 7.37 -3.03 12.27
CA GLN A 58 7.58 -4.35 12.87
C GLN A 58 8.85 -4.38 13.73
N LEU A 59 9.95 -3.82 13.24
CA LEU A 59 11.20 -3.70 14.00
C LEU A 59 11.00 -2.88 15.27
N LEU A 60 10.21 -1.80 15.22
CA LEU A 60 9.90 -0.97 16.40
C LEU A 60 9.00 -1.69 17.40
N GLU A 61 8.04 -2.51 16.92
CA GLU A 61 7.17 -3.32 17.77
C GLU A 61 7.96 -4.44 18.46
N SER A 62 8.86 -5.11 17.73
CA SER A 62 9.75 -6.15 18.28
C SER A 62 10.83 -5.61 19.20
N SER A 63 11.26 -4.36 18.99
CA SER A 63 12.26 -3.68 19.84
C SER A 63 11.66 -3.03 21.08
N ARG A 64 10.32 -3.02 21.23
CA ARG A 64 9.70 -2.57 22.47
C ARG A 64 9.93 -3.63 23.55
N PRO A 65 10.63 -3.30 24.65
CA PRO A 65 10.76 -4.24 25.76
C PRO A 65 9.37 -4.57 26.29
N GLN A 66 9.05 -5.87 26.39
CA GLN A 66 7.93 -6.38 27.15
C GLN A 66 8.21 -6.01 28.62
N ILE A 67 7.66 -4.89 29.10
CA ILE A 67 7.59 -4.67 30.53
C ILE A 67 6.68 -5.78 31.04
N TYR A 68 7.25 -6.75 31.74
CA TYR A 68 6.49 -7.75 32.48
C TYR A 68 5.65 -7.00 33.51
N ASP A 69 4.37 -6.77 33.18
CA ASP A 69 3.37 -6.47 34.20
C ASP A 69 3.21 -7.78 35.02
N ASN A 70 3.82 -7.79 36.20
CA ASN A 70 3.61 -8.78 37.27
C ASN A 70 2.19 -8.69 37.81
#